data_AF-A0A2G8RJJ6-F1
#
_entry.id   AF-A0A2G8RJJ6-F1
#
_cell.length_a   1.000
_cell.length_b   1.000
_cell.length_c   1.000
_cell.angle_alpha   90.00
_cell.angle_beta   90.00
_cell.angle_gamma   90.00
#
_symmetry.space_group_name_H-M   'P 1'
#
loop_
_entity.id
_entity.type
_entity.pdbx_description
1 polymer ?
#
loop_
_entity_poly.entity_id
_entity_poly.type
_entity_poly.pdbx_seq_one_letter_code
_entity_poly.pdbx_strand_id
1 'polypeptide(L)'
;MTRREIFERFLTDGRIELDSKIVERDIRPQTLTRKNSLFAGSEGAGRTWATIATLLQTCKINEVDTAARLTQTLERIANQWPSAELYALMLWKHNPSTATPSRLLRLRGMPNLTVPMKPCMPHGTFHAPQLYQM
;
A
#
# COMPACT_ATOMS: atom_id res chain seq x y z
N MET A 1 -0.51 32.30 0.26
CA MET A 1 -1.66 31.45 -0.11
C MET A 1 -2.79 31.75 0.85
N THR A 2 -3.87 32.33 0.35
CA THR A 2 -5.07 32.57 1.16
C THR A 2 -5.89 31.28 1.26
N ARG A 3 -6.63 31.08 2.36
CA ARG A 3 -7.47 29.87 2.56
C ARG A 3 -8.43 29.63 1.38
N ARG A 4 -8.91 30.71 0.77
CA ARG A 4 -9.82 30.69 -0.38
C ARG A 4 -9.18 30.06 -1.61
N GLU A 5 -7.95 30.44 -1.94
CA GLU A 5 -7.20 29.89 -3.09
C GLU A 5 -7.02 28.36 -2.98
N ILE A 6 -6.88 27.82 -1.77
CA ILE A 6 -6.72 26.38 -1.54
C ILE A 6 -8.03 25.64 -1.85
N PHE A 7 -9.15 26.19 -1.38
CA PHE A 7 -10.46 25.60 -1.65
C PHE A 7 -10.88 25.77 -3.11
N GLU A 8 -10.48 26.82 -3.83
CA GLU A 8 -10.86 27.00 -5.23
C GLU A 8 -10.05 26.11 -6.21
N ARG A 9 -9.00 25.41 -5.73
CA ARG A 9 -8.09 24.62 -6.58
C ARG A 9 -8.76 23.45 -7.30
N PHE A 10 -9.83 22.88 -6.75
CA PHE A 10 -10.61 21.84 -7.43
C PHE A 10 -11.33 22.36 -8.69
N LEU A 11 -11.61 23.68 -8.78
CA LEU A 11 -12.21 24.29 -9.96
C LEU A 11 -11.23 24.30 -11.14
N THR A 12 -9.93 24.40 -10.84
CA THR A 12 -8.86 24.43 -11.84
C THR A 12 -8.27 23.04 -12.14
N ASP A 13 -8.33 22.10 -11.19
CA ASP A 13 -7.79 20.75 -11.33
C ASP A 13 -8.82 19.70 -10.91
N GLY A 14 -9.44 19.04 -11.90
CA GLY A 14 -10.45 18.00 -11.70
C GLY A 14 -9.90 16.68 -11.17
N ARG A 15 -8.59 16.54 -10.97
CA ARG A 15 -7.99 15.38 -10.28
C ARG A 15 -8.17 15.44 -8.76
N ILE A 16 -8.52 16.62 -8.24
CA ILE A 16 -8.67 16.86 -6.81
C ILE A 16 -10.15 16.67 -6.45
N GLU A 17 -10.43 15.72 -5.57
CA GLU A 17 -11.78 15.56 -5.02
C GLU A 17 -12.15 16.73 -4.11
N LEU A 18 -13.42 17.14 -4.15
CA LEU A 18 -13.96 18.21 -3.29
C LEU A 18 -14.08 17.77 -1.82
N ASP A 19 -14.23 16.47 -1.59
CA ASP A 19 -14.39 15.88 -0.26
C ASP A 19 -13.14 15.13 0.22
N SER A 20 -12.99 15.04 1.54
CA SER A 20 -11.86 14.39 2.21
C SER A 20 -12.05 12.88 2.42
N LYS A 21 -13.06 12.26 1.81
CA LYS A 21 -13.47 10.88 2.15
C LYS A 21 -12.38 9.85 1.90
N ILE A 22 -11.63 9.96 0.81
CA ILE A 22 -10.51 9.05 0.52
C ILE A 22 -9.46 9.13 1.62
N VAL A 23 -9.03 10.35 1.95
CA VAL A 23 -8.01 10.61 2.99
C VAL A 23 -8.49 10.13 4.36
N GLU A 24 -9.73 10.43 4.72
CA GLU A 24 -10.33 9.98 5.98
C GLU A 24 -10.43 8.46 6.06
N ARG A 25 -10.78 7.79 4.97
CA ARG A 25 -10.83 6.33 4.92
C ARG A 25 -9.44 5.73 5.11
N ASP A 26 -8.42 6.33 4.50
CA ASP A 26 -7.05 5.82 4.56
C ASP A 26 -6.36 6.08 5.90
N ILE A 27 -6.68 7.16 6.61
CA ILE A 27 -6.07 7.46 7.93
C ILE A 27 -6.72 6.68 9.08
N ARG A 28 -7.99 6.26 8.94
CA ARG A 28 -8.72 5.45 9.95
C ARG A 28 -7.93 4.26 10.50
N PRO A 29 -7.37 3.34 9.68
CA PRO A 29 -6.60 2.20 10.20
C PRO A 29 -5.42 2.62 11.07
N GLN A 30 -4.70 3.68 10.71
CA GLN A 30 -3.57 4.19 11.51
C GLN A 30 -4.05 4.76 12.86
N THR A 31 -5.17 5.48 12.86
CA THR A 31 -5.75 6.01 14.10
C THR A 31 -6.26 4.89 15.02
N LEU A 32 -6.76 3.80 14.46
CA LEU A 32 -7.19 2.63 15.22
C LEU A 32 -5.99 1.91 15.86
N THR A 33 -4.90 1.73 15.12
CA THR A 33 -3.67 1.13 15.66
C THR A 33 -3.10 1.96 16.82
N ARG A 34 -3.12 3.29 16.73
CA ARG A 34 -2.69 4.17 17.83
C ARG A 34 -3.53 3.99 19.10
N LYS A 35 -4.84 3.78 18.97
CA LYS A 35 -5.73 3.52 20.12
C LYS A 35 -5.51 2.14 20.74
N ASN A 36 -5.12 1.15 19.94
CA ASN A 36 -4.92 -0.23 20.39
C ASN A 36 -3.52 -0.49 20.97
N SER A 37 -2.59 0.45 20.85
CA SER A 37 -1.23 0.32 21.38
C SER A 37 -1.15 0.80 22.83
N LEU A 38 -1.70 0.00 23.75
CA LEU A 38 -1.78 0.33 25.18
C LEU A 38 -0.40 0.33 25.89
N PHE A 39 0.65 -0.21 25.26
CA PHE A 39 1.97 -0.42 25.86
C PHE A 39 3.16 0.09 25.02
N ALA A 40 2.92 0.91 23.98
CA ALA A 40 4.02 1.52 23.23
C ALA A 40 4.60 2.73 23.98
N GLY A 41 5.61 2.48 24.82
CA GLY A 41 6.29 3.51 25.63
C GLY A 41 7.61 4.04 25.05
N SER A 42 7.99 3.63 23.84
CA SER A 42 9.28 4.00 23.25
C SER A 42 9.12 4.89 22.00
N GLU A 43 9.76 6.06 22.01
CA GLU A 43 9.84 6.96 20.86
C GLU A 43 10.48 6.25 19.64
N GLY A 44 11.49 5.41 19.88
CA GLY A 44 12.15 4.63 18.84
C GLY A 44 11.18 3.65 18.15
N ALA A 45 10.34 2.97 18.91
CA ALA A 45 9.30 2.10 18.35
C ALA A 45 8.28 2.89 17.50
N GLY A 46 7.93 4.10 17.93
CA GLY A 46 7.07 5.01 17.17
C GLY A 46 7.67 5.41 15.82
N ARG A 47 8.96 5.78 15.79
CA ARG A 47 9.67 6.12 14.55
C ARG A 47 9.78 4.93 13.59
N THR A 48 10.08 3.75 14.11
CA THR A 48 10.12 2.52 13.31
C THR A 48 8.74 2.17 12.75
N TRP A 49 7.69 2.27 13.56
CA TRP A 49 6.32 2.05 13.10
C TRP A 49 5.92 3.04 12.01
N ALA A 50 6.23 4.33 12.17
CA ALA A 50 5.95 5.35 11.16
C ALA A 50 6.64 5.04 9.82
N THR A 51 7.88 4.55 9.87
CA THR A 51 8.63 4.12 8.68
C THR A 51 7.92 2.95 8.00
N ILE A 52 7.56 1.91 8.75
CA ILE A 52 6.85 0.73 8.22
C ILE A 52 5.49 1.14 7.64
N ALA A 53 4.68 1.90 8.38
CA ALA A 53 3.35 2.34 7.94
C ALA A 53 3.42 3.13 6.63
N THR A 54 4.45 3.97 6.47
CA THR A 54 4.68 4.72 5.23
C THR A 54 5.03 3.79 4.07
N LEU A 55 5.88 2.78 4.30
CA LEU A 55 6.23 1.78 3.28
C LEU A 55 5.00 0.97 2.84
N LEU A 56 4.19 0.50 3.80
CA LEU A 56 2.95 -0.24 3.52
C LEU A 56 1.97 0.61 2.70
N GLN A 57 1.75 1.87 3.11
CA GLN A 57 0.85 2.78 2.40
C GLN A 57 1.35 3.09 0.98
N THR A 58 2.68 3.22 0.82
CA THR A 58 3.28 3.40 -0.51
C THR A 58 3.03 2.18 -1.40
N CYS A 59 3.18 0.96 -0.88
CA CYS A 59 2.87 -0.26 -1.66
C CYS A 59 1.39 -0.31 -2.07
N LYS A 60 0.48 0.05 -1.14
CA LYS A 60 -0.96 0.09 -1.39
C LYS A 60 -1.32 1.07 -2.51
N ILE A 61 -0.76 2.28 -2.52
CA ILE A 61 -1.01 3.30 -3.56
C ILE A 61 -0.47 2.85 -4.92
N ASN A 62 0.62 2.07 -4.94
CA ASN A 62 1.19 1.53 -6.17
C ASN A 62 0.59 0.16 -6.58
N GLU A 63 -0.43 -0.33 -5.87
CA GLU A 63 -1.06 -1.65 -6.13
C GLU A 63 -0.09 -2.85 -6.10
N VAL A 64 0.99 -2.74 -5.31
CA VAL A 64 2.01 -3.79 -5.19
C VAL A 64 1.70 -4.69 -3.99
N ASP A 65 1.83 -6.02 -4.15
CA ASP A 65 1.78 -6.92 -3.00
C ASP A 65 2.90 -6.61 -2.02
N THR A 66 2.50 -6.17 -0.85
CA THR A 66 3.40 -5.61 0.14
C THR A 66 4.27 -6.68 0.79
N ALA A 67 3.72 -7.88 1.01
CA ALA A 67 4.46 -8.98 1.60
C ALA A 67 5.56 -9.45 0.65
N ALA A 68 5.22 -9.72 -0.62
CA ALA A 68 6.18 -10.14 -1.63
C ALA A 68 7.26 -9.08 -1.91
N ARG A 69 6.91 -7.79 -1.91
CA ARG A 69 7.89 -6.74 -2.17
C ARG A 69 8.86 -6.56 -1.01
N LEU A 70 8.38 -6.65 0.23
CA LEU A 70 9.24 -6.56 1.42
C LEU A 70 10.20 -7.75 1.52
N THR A 71 9.73 -8.98 1.29
CA THR A 71 10.61 -10.15 1.29
C THR A 71 11.69 -10.04 0.23
N GLN A 72 11.34 -9.71 -1.02
CA GLN A 72 12.32 -9.53 -2.09
C GLN A 72 13.35 -8.43 -1.76
N THR A 73 12.91 -7.34 -1.14
CA THR A 73 13.80 -6.23 -0.76
C THR A 73 14.76 -6.65 0.36
N LEU A 74 14.25 -7.32 1.40
CA LEU A 74 15.06 -7.80 2.51
C LEU A 74 16.04 -8.90 2.07
N GLU A 75 15.62 -9.83 1.20
CA GLU A 75 16.48 -10.85 0.61
C GLU A 75 17.64 -10.22 -0.18
N ARG A 76 17.35 -9.21 -1.01
CA ARG A 76 18.39 -8.50 -1.77
C ARG A 76 19.37 -7.75 -0.86
N ILE A 77 18.87 -7.10 0.20
CA ILE A 77 19.72 -6.44 1.19
C ILE A 77 20.60 -7.47 1.92
N ALA A 78 20.04 -8.62 2.31
CA ALA A 78 20.79 -9.70 2.94
C ALA A 78 21.88 -10.28 2.02
N ASN A 79 21.62 -10.32 0.71
CA ASN A 79 22.58 -10.73 -0.33
C ASN A 79 23.59 -9.64 -0.71
N GLN A 80 23.84 -8.65 0.16
CA GLN A 80 24.84 -7.59 -0.02
C GLN A 80 24.64 -6.76 -1.31
N TRP A 81 23.43 -6.22 -1.49
CA TRP A 81 23.13 -5.31 -2.58
C TRP A 81 24.03 -4.06 -2.57
N PRO A 82 24.58 -3.63 -3.72
CA PRO A 82 25.41 -2.43 -3.79
C PRO A 82 24.61 -1.18 -3.45
N SER A 83 25.17 -0.33 -2.57
CA SER A 83 24.52 0.92 -2.12
C SER A 83 24.23 1.89 -3.28
N ALA A 84 25.02 1.82 -4.35
CA ALA A 84 24.81 2.61 -5.57
C ALA A 84 23.48 2.30 -6.28
N GLU A 85 22.94 1.09 -6.10
CA GLU A 85 21.73 0.63 -6.79
C GLU A 85 20.50 0.58 -5.87
N LEU A 86 20.52 1.30 -4.75
CA LEU A 86 19.36 1.39 -3.84
C LEU A 86 18.09 1.89 -4.53
N TYR A 87 18.22 2.73 -5.55
CA TYR A 87 17.09 3.20 -6.35
C TYR A 87 16.33 2.06 -7.05
N ALA A 88 17.00 0.96 -7.41
CA ALA A 88 16.36 -0.22 -8.00
C ALA A 88 15.53 -1.03 -6.98
N LEU A 89 15.81 -0.86 -5.68
CA LEU A 89 15.08 -1.48 -4.58
C LEU A 89 13.84 -0.67 -4.15
N MET A 90 13.62 0.51 -4.71
CA MET A 90 12.46 1.33 -4.35
C MET A 90 11.13 0.63 -4.65
N LEU A 91 10.14 0.85 -3.79
CA LEU A 91 8.87 0.11 -3.78
C LEU A 91 8.07 0.29 -5.07
N TRP A 92 8.10 1.48 -5.68
CA TRP A 92 7.38 1.80 -6.92
C TRP A 92 8.05 1.27 -8.20
N LYS A 93 9.28 0.74 -8.12
CA LYS A 93 9.99 0.12 -9.25
C LYS A 93 9.67 -1.37 -9.39
N HIS A 94 8.45 -1.78 -9.03
CA HIS A 94 8.04 -3.18 -9.10
C HIS A 94 7.84 -3.59 -10.57
N ASN A 95 8.65 -4.55 -11.04
CA ASN A 95 8.40 -5.23 -12.31
C ASN A 95 7.75 -6.59 -12.01
N PRO A 96 6.47 -6.80 -12.39
CA PRO A 96 5.77 -8.05 -12.15
C PRO A 96 6.43 -9.26 -12.85
N SER A 97 7.31 -9.02 -13.84
CA SER A 97 8.03 -10.08 -14.54
C SER A 97 9.17 -10.71 -13.73
N THR A 98 9.56 -10.12 -12.60
CA THR A 98 10.61 -10.67 -11.71
C THR A 98 10.05 -11.60 -10.64
N ALA A 99 8.79 -12.02 -10.79
CA ALA A 99 8.25 -13.15 -10.04
C ALA A 99 9.14 -14.37 -10.30
N THR A 100 10.14 -14.55 -9.45
CA THR A 100 10.87 -15.80 -9.33
C THR A 100 9.81 -16.87 -9.17
N PRO A 101 9.67 -17.82 -10.12
CA PRO A 101 8.73 -18.91 -9.93
C PRO A 101 9.17 -19.61 -8.66
N SER A 102 8.29 -19.55 -7.65
CA SER A 102 8.52 -20.10 -6.32
C SER A 102 9.04 -21.51 -6.46
N ARG A 103 10.36 -21.65 -6.28
CA ARG A 103 11.06 -22.93 -6.30
C ARG A 103 10.56 -23.72 -5.11
N LEU A 104 9.56 -24.57 -5.36
CA LEU A 104 9.15 -25.75 -4.60
C LEU A 104 9.80 -25.89 -3.21
N LEU A 105 9.36 -25.09 -2.24
CA LEU A 105 9.43 -25.50 -0.84
C LEU A 105 8.24 -26.44 -0.61
N ARG A 106 8.46 -27.73 -0.93
CA ARG A 106 7.65 -28.84 -0.41
C ARG A 106 7.83 -28.88 1.11
N LEU A 107 7.13 -28.02 1.83
CA LEU A 107 6.89 -28.24 3.25
C LEU A 107 5.83 -29.33 3.36
N ARG A 108 6.26 -30.52 3.79
CA ARG A 108 5.37 -31.59 4.21
C ARG A 108 4.45 -31.05 5.33
N GLY A 109 3.15 -31.17 5.14
CA GLY A 109 2.20 -31.25 6.25
C GLY A 109 1.52 -29.95 6.69
N MET A 110 0.84 -29.25 5.77
CA MET A 110 -0.32 -28.42 6.14
C MET A 110 -1.44 -28.59 5.09
N PRO A 111 -2.67 -28.95 5.49
CA PRO A 111 -3.76 -29.09 4.53
C PRO A 111 -4.24 -27.72 4.04
N ASN A 112 -4.10 -27.52 2.72
CA ASN A 112 -4.89 -26.65 1.84
C ASN A 112 -5.57 -25.43 2.49
N LEU A 113 -4.86 -24.31 2.58
CA LEU A 113 -5.49 -22.99 2.49
C LEU A 113 -5.13 -22.38 1.14
N THR A 114 -5.89 -22.76 0.12
CA THR A 114 -5.94 -21.98 -1.12
C THR A 114 -6.62 -20.66 -0.78
N VAL A 115 -5.86 -19.63 -0.40
CA VAL A 115 -6.36 -18.27 -0.44
C VAL A 115 -6.37 -17.87 -1.92
N PRO A 116 -7.53 -17.71 -2.56
CA PRO A 116 -7.55 -17.16 -3.91
C PRO A 116 -7.01 -15.74 -3.81
N MET A 117 -5.86 -15.48 -4.43
CA MET A 117 -5.52 -14.12 -4.82
C MET A 117 -6.68 -13.61 -5.66
N LYS A 118 -7.48 -12.69 -5.10
CA LYS A 118 -8.38 -11.90 -5.93
C LYS A 118 -7.49 -11.13 -6.91
N PRO A 119 -7.71 -11.23 -8.22
CA PRO A 119 -7.07 -10.35 -9.16
C PRO A 119 -7.36 -8.92 -8.74
N CYS A 120 -6.33 -8.06 -8.70
CA CYS A 120 -6.51 -6.62 -8.58
C CYS A 120 -7.41 -6.21 -9.75
N MET A 121 -8.66 -5.84 -9.44
CA MET A 121 -9.56 -5.27 -10.43
C MET A 121 -8.94 -3.95 -10.89
N PRO A 122 -8.68 -3.76 -12.20
CA PRO A 122 -8.22 -2.48 -12.69
C PRO A 122 -9.30 -1.44 -12.41
N HIS A 123 -8.89 -0.34 -11.79
CA HIS A 123 -9.73 0.84 -11.63
C HIS A 123 -10.26 1.29 -13.01
N GLY A 124 -11.59 1.24 -13.19
CA GLY A 124 -12.28 1.99 -14.24
C GLY A 124 -13.32 1.23 -15.06
N THR A 125 -14.51 1.01 -14.48
CA THR A 125 -15.76 1.18 -15.24
C THR A 125 -16.77 1.88 -14.37
N PHE A 126 -16.90 3.19 -14.61
CA PHE A 126 -17.99 4.05 -14.19
C PHE A 126 -19.28 3.52 -14.82
N HIS A 127 -20.22 3.01 -14.01
CA HIS A 127 -21.60 2.81 -14.45
C HIS A 127 -22.50 3.66 -13.56
N ALA A 128 -22.87 4.82 -14.09
CA ALA A 128 -23.98 5.64 -13.59
C ALA A 128 -25.33 4.99 -14.01
N PRO A 129 -26.45 5.41 -13.40
CA PRO A 129 -27.56 4.54 -13.02
C PRO A 129 -28.58 4.36 -14.14
N GLN A 130 -29.27 3.22 -14.17
CA GLN A 130 -30.55 3.07 -14.86
C GLN A 130 -31.58 2.34 -13.99
N LEU A 131 -32.76 2.97 -13.91
CA LEU A 131 -34.12 2.42 -13.65
C LEU A 131 -34.42 2.08 -12.17
N TYR A 132 -35.34 2.74 -11.45
CA TYR A 132 -36.80 2.95 -11.65
C TYR A 132 -37.57 1.66 -11.98
N GLN A 133 -38.60 1.37 -11.17
CA GLN A 133 -39.47 0.15 -11.06
C GLN A 133 -38.98 -0.83 -9.97
N MET A 134 -39.69 -1.17 -8.89
CA MET A 134 -41.08 -0.95 -8.42
C MET A 134 -41.07 -0.68 -6.92
#